data_AF-A0A382BJS9-F1
#
_entry.id   AF-A0A382BJS9-F1
#
_cell.length_a   1.000
_cell.length_b   1.000
_cell.length_c   1.000
_cell.angle_alpha   90.00
_cell.angle_beta   90.00
_cell.angle_gamma   90.00
#
_symmetry.space_group_name_H-M   'P 1'
#
loop_
_entity.id
_entity.type
_entity.pdbx_description
1 polymer ?
#
loop_
_entity_poly.entity_id
_entity_poly.type
_entity_poly.pdbx_seq_one_letter_code
_entity_poly.pdbx_strand_id
1 'polypeptide(L)'
;LPIDHVSTLENSFSVWETIEYDTSDGKKASVKFYTTGVKGEANVWVTWVVRNIGEGVLGHANLGKGVVEVAIGSYGCDGSFQLFDNNTVEYIMTHELGHSLGFGHSNNPDKTMYPSIPYSDYAYCLLN
;
A
#
# COMPACT_ATOMS: atom_id res chain seq x y z
N LEU A 1 -11.44 2.21 -13.73
CA LEU A 1 -11.27 3.38 -12.83
C LEU A 1 -10.34 4.36 -13.54
N PRO A 2 -10.50 5.68 -13.36
CA PRO A 2 -9.64 6.68 -14.00
C PRO A 2 -8.20 6.71 -13.45
N ILE A 3 -7.94 6.03 -12.32
CA ILE A 3 -6.61 5.83 -11.74
C ILE A 3 -6.00 4.53 -12.27
N ASP A 4 -4.76 4.60 -12.73
CA ASP A 4 -3.93 3.43 -13.01
C ASP A 4 -3.39 2.81 -11.72
N HIS A 5 -4.28 2.13 -11.01
CA HIS A 5 -4.00 1.47 -9.75
C HIS A 5 -3.18 0.18 -9.92
N VAL A 6 -3.14 -0.40 -11.12
CA VAL A 6 -2.35 -1.62 -11.38
C VAL A 6 -0.86 -1.28 -11.41
N SER A 7 -0.46 -0.19 -12.08
CA SER A 7 0.94 0.22 -12.08
C SER A 7 1.44 0.61 -10.69
N THR A 8 0.58 1.16 -9.82
CA THR A 8 0.98 1.44 -8.42
C THR A 8 1.42 0.17 -7.67
N LEU A 9 0.79 -0.98 -7.94
CA LEU A 9 1.20 -2.25 -7.35
C LEU A 9 2.56 -2.72 -7.91
N GLU A 10 2.73 -2.66 -9.23
CA GLU A 10 3.96 -3.08 -9.90
C GLU A 10 5.16 -2.19 -9.51
N ASN A 11 4.95 -0.88 -9.41
CA ASN A 11 5.96 0.07 -8.94
C ASN A 11 6.35 -0.20 -7.49
N SER A 12 5.38 -0.49 -6.61
CA SER A 12 5.65 -0.86 -5.22
C SER A 12 6.47 -2.15 -5.10
N PHE A 13 6.34 -3.11 -6.03
CA PHE A 13 7.22 -4.29 -6.04
C PHE A 13 8.68 -3.87 -6.23
N SER A 14 8.96 -2.98 -7.19
CA SER A 14 10.32 -2.51 -7.48
C SER A 14 11.04 -1.94 -6.24
N VAL A 15 10.31 -1.23 -5.37
CA VAL A 15 10.87 -0.71 -4.11
C VAL A 15 11.40 -1.83 -3.23
N TRP A 16 10.62 -2.89 -3.02
CA TRP A 16 10.98 -3.97 -2.12
C TRP A 16 11.94 -4.99 -2.74
N GLU A 17 11.91 -5.19 -4.06
CA GLU A 17 12.77 -6.12 -4.79
C GLU A 17 14.21 -5.61 -4.96
N THR A 18 14.44 -4.30 -4.87
CA THR A 18 15.78 -3.68 -5.02
C THR A 18 16.60 -3.67 -3.73
N ILE A 19 16.01 -4.08 -2.60
CA ILE A 19 16.64 -4.05 -1.29
C ILE A 19 17.10 -5.46 -0.90
N GLU A 20 18.31 -5.54 -0.35
CA GLU A 20 18.83 -6.73 0.31
C GLU A 20 18.69 -6.60 1.83
N TYR A 21 18.09 -7.60 2.47
CA TYR A 21 17.77 -7.59 3.90
C TYR A 21 18.71 -8.50 4.69
N ASP A 22 19.10 -8.05 5.88
CA ASP A 22 19.79 -8.89 6.85
C ASP A 22 18.81 -9.82 7.56
N THR A 23 19.14 -11.12 7.59
CA THR A 23 18.33 -12.14 8.28
C THR A 23 18.93 -12.49 9.65
N SER A 24 18.12 -13.06 10.52
CA SER A 24 18.54 -13.44 11.89
C SER A 24 19.62 -14.53 11.93
N ASP A 25 19.81 -15.28 10.84
CA ASP A 25 20.87 -16.28 10.68
C ASP A 25 22.13 -15.72 10.00
N GLY A 26 22.23 -14.40 9.86
CA GLY A 26 23.41 -13.71 9.30
C GLY A 26 23.54 -13.83 7.78
N LYS A 27 22.49 -14.29 7.10
CA LYS A 27 22.43 -14.33 5.64
C LYS A 27 21.77 -13.06 5.09
N LYS A 28 21.78 -12.99 3.77
CA LYS A 28 21.12 -11.95 2.99
C LYS A 28 19.87 -12.53 2.35
N ALA A 29 18.79 -11.77 2.38
CA ALA A 29 17.54 -12.11 1.70
C ALA A 29 17.18 -11.02 0.70
N SER A 30 16.55 -11.43 -0.40
CA SER A 30 15.88 -10.54 -1.34
C SER A 30 14.47 -11.06 -1.60
N VAL A 31 13.58 -10.15 -1.94
CA VAL A 31 12.18 -10.47 -2.21
C VAL A 31 11.94 -10.40 -3.72
N LYS A 32 11.05 -11.25 -4.22
CA LYS A 32 10.50 -11.19 -5.58
C LYS A 32 9.00 -11.43 -5.55
N PHE A 33 8.25 -10.61 -6.26
CA PHE A 33 6.81 -10.70 -6.38
C PHE A 33 6.42 -11.27 -7.73
N TYR A 34 5.34 -12.06 -7.71
CA TYR A 34 4.72 -12.59 -8.90
C TYR A 34 3.20 -12.48 -8.73
N THR A 35 2.53 -12.00 -9.77
CA THR A 35 1.06 -11.96 -9.77
C THR A 35 0.51 -13.28 -10.31
N THR A 36 -0.59 -13.74 -9.73
CA THR A 36 -1.37 -14.88 -10.24
C THR A 36 -2.83 -14.49 -10.28
N GLY A 37 -3.54 -14.96 -11.32
CA GLY A 37 -4.99 -14.84 -11.42
C GLY A 37 -5.74 -15.84 -10.54
N VAL A 38 -5.03 -16.80 -9.92
CA VAL A 38 -5.62 -17.88 -9.12
C VAL A 38 -5.44 -17.58 -7.64
N LYS A 39 -6.56 -17.27 -6.98
CA LYS A 39 -6.58 -16.88 -5.55
C LYS A 39 -5.90 -17.91 -4.63
N GLY A 40 -6.05 -19.21 -4.92
CA GLY A 40 -5.49 -20.30 -4.10
C GLY A 40 -3.97 -20.45 -4.20
N GLU A 41 -3.33 -19.83 -5.20
CA GLU A 41 -1.88 -19.88 -5.40
C GLU A 41 -1.16 -18.68 -4.75
N ALA A 42 -1.90 -17.60 -4.47
CA ALA A 42 -1.33 -16.38 -3.96
C ALA A 42 -1.05 -16.46 -2.45
N ASN A 43 0.13 -16.01 -2.04
CA ASN A 43 0.47 -15.83 -0.62
C ASN A 43 -0.18 -14.58 -0.02
N VAL A 44 -0.39 -13.55 -0.85
CA VAL A 44 -0.97 -12.26 -0.48
C VAL A 44 -2.02 -11.88 -1.54
N TRP A 45 -3.18 -11.44 -1.08
CA TRP A 45 -4.27 -10.90 -1.86
C TRP A 45 -4.28 -9.39 -1.72
N VAL A 46 -4.19 -8.70 -2.84
CA VAL A 46 -4.26 -7.23 -2.89
C VAL A 46 -5.65 -6.83 -3.34
N THR A 47 -6.23 -5.84 -2.66
CA THR A 47 -7.51 -5.25 -3.07
C THR A 47 -7.51 -3.74 -2.87
N TRP A 48 -8.10 -3.04 -3.83
CA TRP A 48 -8.34 -1.61 -3.76
C TRP A 48 -9.76 -1.36 -3.28
N VAL A 49 -9.91 -0.49 -2.29
CA VAL A 49 -11.20 -0.26 -1.62
C VAL A 49 -11.63 1.19 -1.71
N VAL A 50 -12.95 1.37 -1.91
CA VAL A 50 -13.66 2.65 -1.81
C VAL A 50 -14.63 2.53 -0.65
N ARG A 51 -14.08 2.55 0.57
CA ARG A 51 -14.89 2.52 1.81
C ARG A 51 -14.09 3.11 2.95
N ASN A 52 -14.80 3.57 3.96
CA ASN A 52 -14.20 3.87 5.26
C ASN A 52 -13.68 2.54 5.86
N ILE A 53 -12.37 2.43 6.02
CA ILE A 53 -11.69 1.28 6.66
C ILE A 53 -11.27 1.58 8.11
N GLY A 54 -11.73 2.71 8.66
CA GLY A 54 -11.37 3.27 9.95
C GLY A 54 -11.13 4.77 9.80
N GLU A 55 -11.51 5.56 10.81
CA GLU A 55 -11.22 6.99 10.83
C GLU A 55 -9.69 7.21 10.77
N GLY A 56 -9.21 7.92 9.75
CA GLY A 56 -7.77 8.16 9.54
C GLY A 56 -6.97 6.96 9.03
N VAL A 57 -7.62 5.86 8.62
CA VAL A 57 -6.95 4.67 8.09
C VAL A 57 -7.03 4.66 6.56
N LEU A 58 -5.87 4.58 5.90
CA LEU A 58 -5.74 4.64 4.44
C LEU A 58 -5.30 3.33 3.79
N GLY A 59 -4.85 2.37 4.59
CA GLY A 59 -4.56 1.00 4.19
C GLY A 59 -4.59 0.08 5.40
N HIS A 60 -4.65 -1.23 5.14
CA HIS A 60 -4.48 -2.24 6.18
C HIS A 60 -3.98 -3.57 5.59
N ALA A 61 -2.95 -4.14 6.20
CA ALA A 61 -2.41 -5.45 5.83
C ALA A 61 -2.51 -6.48 6.98
N ASN A 62 -3.04 -7.66 6.66
CA ASN A 62 -3.14 -8.79 7.59
C ASN A 62 -2.23 -9.93 7.15
N LEU A 63 -1.09 -10.10 7.83
CA LEU A 63 -0.17 -11.23 7.61
C LEU A 63 -0.85 -12.59 7.75
N GLY A 64 -1.73 -12.77 8.75
CA GLY A 64 -2.38 -14.07 9.01
C GLY A 64 -3.49 -14.45 8.03
N LYS A 65 -4.11 -13.47 7.35
CA LYS A 65 -5.12 -13.70 6.31
C LYS A 65 -4.57 -13.53 4.90
N GLY A 66 -3.33 -13.04 4.78
CA GLY A 66 -2.68 -12.70 3.50
C GLY A 66 -3.47 -11.66 2.72
N VAL A 67 -3.96 -10.59 3.35
CA VAL A 67 -4.73 -9.55 2.65
C VAL A 67 -4.08 -8.19 2.85
N VAL A 68 -3.86 -7.46 1.75
CA VAL A 68 -3.45 -6.06 1.69
C VAL A 68 -4.61 -5.26 1.10
N GLU A 69 -5.19 -4.37 1.91
CA GLU A 69 -6.25 -3.45 1.51
C GLU A 69 -5.66 -2.04 1.35
N VAL A 70 -5.89 -1.41 0.21
CA VAL A 70 -5.41 -0.06 -0.10
C VAL A 70 -6.59 0.83 -0.45
N ALA A 71 -6.78 1.94 0.28
CA ALA A 71 -7.79 2.92 -0.07
C ALA A 71 -7.36 3.71 -1.31
N ILE A 72 -8.28 3.88 -2.27
CA ILE A 72 -8.03 4.69 -3.49
C ILE A 72 -8.61 6.10 -3.41
N GLY A 73 -9.11 6.47 -2.24
CA GLY A 73 -9.70 7.77 -1.99
C GLY A 73 -10.25 7.86 -0.57
N SER A 74 -10.64 9.06 -0.19
CA SER A 74 -11.21 9.38 1.12
C SER A 74 -12.45 10.25 0.99
N TYR A 75 -13.13 10.48 2.11
CA TYR A 75 -14.25 11.41 2.19
C TYR A 75 -13.80 12.70 2.87
N GLY A 76 -14.09 13.84 2.24
CA GLY A 76 -13.89 15.16 2.82
C GLY A 76 -14.89 15.48 3.93
N CYS A 77 -14.66 16.58 4.65
CA CYS A 77 -15.57 17.05 5.72
C CYS A 77 -16.98 17.38 5.23
N ASP A 78 -17.15 17.64 3.93
CA ASP A 78 -18.44 17.86 3.27
C ASP A 78 -19.14 16.56 2.85
N GLY A 79 -18.54 15.40 3.13
CA GLY A 79 -19.03 14.09 2.72
C GLY A 79 -18.78 13.76 1.25
N SER A 80 -18.07 14.62 0.51
CA SER A 80 -17.70 14.33 -0.88
C SER A 80 -16.58 13.28 -0.91
N PHE A 81 -16.71 12.30 -1.81
CA PHE A 81 -15.64 11.34 -2.07
C PHE A 81 -14.63 11.93 -3.04
N GLN A 82 -13.34 11.84 -2.70
CA GLN A 82 -12.24 12.27 -3.57
C GLN A 82 -11.26 11.12 -3.79
N LEU A 83 -10.94 10.91 -5.06
CA LEU A 83 -9.96 9.93 -5.50
C LEU A 83 -8.55 10.44 -5.23
N PHE A 84 -7.71 9.60 -4.64
CA PHE A 84 -6.29 9.89 -4.50
C PHE A 84 -5.59 9.89 -5.86
N ASP A 85 -4.50 10.64 -5.96
CA ASP A 85 -3.60 10.55 -7.12
C ASP A 85 -2.80 9.23 -7.10
N ASN A 86 -2.15 8.92 -8.22
CA ASN A 86 -1.37 7.67 -8.32
C ASN A 86 -0.24 7.60 -7.27
N ASN A 87 0.40 8.74 -6.96
CA ASN A 87 1.53 8.77 -6.01
C ASN A 87 1.07 8.41 -4.59
N THR A 88 -0.07 8.95 -4.17
CA THR A 88 -0.65 8.66 -2.86
C THR A 88 -1.05 7.18 -2.77
N VAL A 89 -1.69 6.62 -3.81
CA VAL A 89 -2.05 5.19 -3.86
C VAL A 89 -0.81 4.30 -3.84
N GLU A 90 0.24 4.63 -4.60
CA GLU A 90 1.51 3.91 -4.63
C GLU A 90 2.24 3.96 -3.28
N TYR A 91 2.24 5.10 -2.60
CA TYR A 91 2.84 5.23 -1.27
C TYR A 91 2.16 4.30 -0.27
N ILE A 92 0.82 4.33 -0.21
CA ILE A 92 0.03 3.46 0.67
C ILE A 92 0.28 1.99 0.30
N MET A 93 0.21 1.63 -0.98
CA MET A 93 0.46 0.27 -1.45
C MET A 93 1.84 -0.24 -1.02
N THR A 94 2.87 0.58 -1.17
CA THR A 94 4.24 0.24 -0.78
C THR A 94 4.31 -0.05 0.72
N HIS A 95 3.69 0.79 1.56
CA HIS A 95 3.63 0.59 3.01
C HIS A 95 2.93 -0.73 3.38
N GLU A 96 1.72 -0.97 2.84
CA GLU A 96 0.94 -2.16 3.17
C GLU A 96 1.59 -3.45 2.66
N LEU A 97 2.28 -3.41 1.52
CA LEU A 97 3.11 -4.53 1.07
C LEU A 97 4.26 -4.81 2.05
N GLY A 98 4.87 -3.78 2.64
CA GLY A 98 5.89 -3.97 3.68
C GLY A 98 5.36 -4.75 4.88
N HIS A 99 4.12 -4.47 5.31
CA HIS A 99 3.46 -5.29 6.31
C HIS A 99 3.27 -6.74 5.87
N SER A 100 2.93 -6.99 4.60
CA SER A 100 2.81 -8.36 4.06
C SER A 100 4.12 -9.14 4.04
N LEU A 101 5.27 -8.44 4.03
CA LEU A 101 6.61 -9.03 4.17
C LEU A 101 7.03 -9.26 5.63
N GLY A 102 6.21 -8.82 6.59
CA GLY A 102 6.48 -8.97 8.02
C GLY A 102 7.06 -7.73 8.69
N PHE A 103 7.20 -6.59 7.99
CA PHE A 103 7.69 -5.37 8.61
C PHE A 103 6.62 -4.72 9.49
N GLY A 104 7.01 -4.31 10.69
CA GLY A 104 6.21 -3.43 11.55
C GLY A 104 6.44 -1.95 11.23
N HIS A 105 5.72 -1.08 11.93
CA HIS A 105 5.92 0.36 11.79
C HIS A 105 7.32 0.79 12.23
N SER A 106 7.86 1.79 11.51
CA SER A 106 9.05 2.53 11.91
C SER A 106 8.65 3.76 12.72
N ASN A 107 9.51 4.17 13.67
CA ASN A 107 9.38 5.46 14.36
C ASN A 107 10.08 6.61 13.61
N ASN A 108 10.76 6.31 12.50
CA ASN A 108 11.45 7.33 11.70
C ASN A 108 10.52 7.82 10.58
N PRO A 109 10.15 9.12 10.54
CA PRO A 109 9.25 9.68 9.55
C PRO A 109 9.76 9.61 8.10
N ASP A 110 11.06 9.43 7.90
CA ASP A 110 11.68 9.32 6.57
C ASP A 110 11.64 7.89 6.01
N LYS A 111 11.03 6.93 6.73
CA LYS A 111 10.95 5.53 6.33
C LYS A 111 9.57 5.19 5.80
N THR A 112 9.53 4.39 4.74
CA THR A 112 8.28 3.90 4.12
C THR A 112 7.33 3.25 5.13
N MET A 113 7.85 2.56 6.13
CA MET A 113 7.04 1.93 7.19
C MET A 113 6.63 2.89 8.31
N TYR A 114 6.81 4.20 8.17
CA TYR A 114 6.25 5.16 9.13
C TYR A 114 4.71 5.17 9.01
N PRO A 115 3.96 5.15 10.12
CA PRO A 115 2.51 4.91 10.11
C PRO A 115 1.67 6.07 9.54
N SER A 116 2.28 7.18 9.14
CA SER A 116 1.56 8.32 8.57
C SER A 116 2.19 8.72 7.25
N ILE A 117 1.34 9.01 6.26
CA ILE A 117 1.82 9.52 4.98
C ILE A 117 2.14 11.02 5.12
N PRO A 118 3.27 11.50 4.57
CA PRO A 118 3.66 12.90 4.68
C PRO A 118 2.84 13.83 3.78
N TYR A 119 2.11 13.28 2.81
CA TYR A 119 1.25 13.99 1.87
C TYR A 119 0.06 13.11 1.48
N SER A 120 -1.05 13.72 1.10
CA SER A 120 -2.19 13.06 0.46
C SER A 120 -2.74 13.99 -0.62
N ASP A 121 -2.50 13.63 -1.88
CA ASP A 121 -2.97 14.42 -3.03
C ASP A 121 -4.14 13.70 -3.72
N TYR A 122 -4.96 14.48 -4.41
CA TYR A 122 -6.17 14.00 -5.07
C TYR A 122 -6.04 14.09 -6.59
N ALA A 123 -6.50 13.07 -7.31
CA ALA A 123 -6.42 12.97 -8.77
C ALA A 123 -7.18 14.11 -9.48
N TYR A 124 -8.22 14.63 -8.85
CA TYR A 124 -9.02 15.73 -9.35
C TYR A 124 -9.35 16.69 -8.22
N CYS A 125 -8.95 17.95 -8.35
CA CYS A 125 -9.56 19.02 -7.58
C CYS A 125 -10.98 19.24 -8.13
N LEU A 126 -12.00 18.76 -7.42
CA LEU A 126 -13.36 19.22 -7.67
C LEU A 126 -13.42 20.67 -7.20
N LEU A 127 -13.15 21.61 -8.12
CA LEU A 127 -13.39 23.02 -7.89
C LEU A 127 -14.90 23.20 -7.73
N ASN A 128 -15.34 23.52 -6.51
CA ASN A 128 -16.68 24.05 -6.25
C ASN A 128 -16.79 25.50 -6.72
#